data_AF-A0AAD0K917-F1
#
_entry.id   AF-A0AAD0K917-F1
#
_cell.length_a   1.000
_cell.length_b   1.000
_cell.length_c   1.000
_cell.angle_alpha   90.00
_cell.angle_beta   90.00
_cell.angle_gamma   90.00
#
_symmetry.space_group_name_H-M   'P 1'
#
loop_
_entity.id
_entity.type
_entity.pdbx_description
1 polymer ?
#
loop_
_entity_poly.entity_id
_entity_poly.type
_entity_poly.pdbx_seq_one_letter_code
_entity_poly.pdbx_strand_id
1 'polypeptide(L)'
;MNTVEPPEHVLNTFGLTAHPPIAMGESWVGGWRVGEVVLSLVPDHARAAWSASVRESLFVEGMRIARPFRATDGRYVVSGWRADTYIAGTPEPRHDEVVLVADRLHEATASLERPRFLLQPPAPPHTDVDVFTAADRAAWEEVPLRSARAAGMAEPTAPDGVQSVDMLKTLAKLRKPVDLPSQVVHGDLFGTVLFAGAAAPGITDIVPYWRPAPWAAAVAVVDALAWGGADTELIQRWSDQPEWPQMMLRATMFRLAVHALHPRSTSGALPGLQRVVEHVRLLV
;
A
#
# COMPACT_ATOMS: atom_id res chain seq x y z
N MET A 1 -7.76 8.50 11.65
CA MET A 1 -6.52 9.23 12.03
C MET A 1 -6.97 10.47 12.76
N ASN A 2 -6.40 10.82 13.92
CA ASN A 2 -6.52 12.20 14.39
C ASN A 2 -5.81 13.05 13.35
N THR A 3 -6.56 13.78 12.53
CA THR A 3 -6.00 14.70 11.55
C THR A 3 -5.40 15.85 12.33
N VAL A 4 -4.10 15.77 12.60
CA VAL A 4 -3.34 16.91 13.11
C VAL A 4 -3.23 17.89 11.96
N GLU A 5 -3.65 19.13 12.17
CA GLU A 5 -3.55 20.20 11.18
C GLU A 5 -2.07 20.51 10.88
N PRO A 6 -1.69 20.78 9.62
CA PRO A 6 -0.33 21.15 9.27
C PRO A 6 0.10 22.42 10.05
N PRO A 7 1.20 22.36 10.81
CA PRO A 7 1.69 23.52 11.55
C PRO A 7 2.06 24.70 10.64
N GLU A 8 2.00 25.92 11.17
CA GLU A 8 2.31 27.15 10.43
C GLU A 8 3.70 27.13 9.77
N HIS A 9 4.73 26.61 10.47
CA HIS A 9 6.07 26.51 9.89
C HIS A 9 6.15 25.57 8.69
N VAL A 10 5.30 24.53 8.64
CA VAL A 10 5.18 23.63 7.49
C VAL A 10 4.53 24.37 6.32
N LEU A 11 3.41 25.06 6.56
CA LEU A 11 2.73 25.89 5.55
C LEU A 11 3.69 26.93 4.95
N ASN A 12 4.41 27.66 5.81
CA ASN A 12 5.38 28.67 5.39
C ASN A 12 6.52 28.08 4.55
N THR A 13 7.05 26.92 4.93
CA THR A 13 8.17 26.29 4.21
C THR A 13 7.75 25.81 2.80
N PHE A 14 6.51 25.36 2.65
CA PHE A 14 5.91 25.05 1.35
C PHE A 14 5.33 26.28 0.61
N GLY A 15 5.35 27.48 1.21
CA GLY A 15 4.77 28.68 0.59
C GLY A 15 3.24 28.67 0.50
N LEU A 16 2.56 27.87 1.33
CA LEU A 16 1.12 27.62 1.30
C LEU A 16 0.38 28.52 2.30
N THR A 17 0.47 29.84 2.11
CA THR A 17 -0.09 30.85 3.04
C THR A 17 -1.30 31.60 2.48
N ALA A 18 -1.62 31.43 1.21
CA ALA A 18 -2.71 32.16 0.54
C ALA A 18 -4.12 31.65 0.88
N HIS A 19 -4.24 30.41 1.36
CA HIS A 19 -5.50 29.76 1.69
C HIS A 19 -5.41 29.01 3.03
N PRO A 20 -6.50 28.88 3.78
CA PRO A 20 -6.51 28.05 4.99
C PRO A 20 -6.47 26.56 4.63
N PRO A 21 -5.90 25.70 5.50
CA PRO A 21 -5.94 24.25 5.32
C PRO A 21 -7.35 23.70 5.56
N ILE A 22 -7.80 22.80 4.67
CA ILE A 22 -9.12 22.15 4.71
C ILE A 22 -8.91 20.64 4.80
N ALA A 23 -9.45 20.00 5.85
CA ALA A 23 -9.38 18.55 6.00
C ALA A 23 -10.16 17.85 4.87
N MET A 24 -9.53 16.86 4.22
CA MET A 24 -10.06 16.24 3.00
C MET A 24 -10.93 15.00 3.21
N GLY A 25 -11.04 14.50 4.45
CA GLY A 25 -11.85 13.33 4.77
C GLY A 25 -11.46 12.08 3.96
N GLU A 26 -12.44 11.44 3.32
CA GLU A 26 -12.27 10.19 2.58
C GLU A 26 -11.64 10.35 1.20
N SER A 27 -11.69 11.54 0.60
CA SER A 27 -11.11 11.77 -0.73
C SER A 27 -9.58 11.71 -0.72
N TRP A 28 -8.98 12.11 0.40
CA TRP A 28 -7.54 12.01 0.67
C TRP A 28 -7.36 11.73 2.16
N VAL A 29 -7.30 10.45 2.53
CA VAL A 29 -7.29 10.01 3.91
C VAL A 29 -6.11 10.64 4.67
N GLY A 30 -6.42 11.46 5.67
CA GLY A 30 -5.42 12.16 6.49
C GLY A 30 -4.79 13.39 5.84
N GLY A 31 -5.27 13.81 4.66
CA GLY A 31 -4.76 14.97 3.93
C GLY A 31 -5.45 16.28 4.28
N TRP A 32 -4.71 17.38 4.12
CA TRP A 32 -5.16 18.76 4.27
C TRP A 32 -4.92 19.54 2.99
N ARG A 33 -5.98 20.05 2.35
CA ARG A 33 -5.87 20.83 1.12
C ARG A 33 -5.68 22.31 1.43
N VAL A 34 -4.69 22.90 0.78
CA VAL A 34 -4.41 24.34 0.77
C VAL A 34 -4.33 24.78 -0.69
N GLY A 35 -5.38 25.42 -1.19
CA GLY A 35 -5.49 25.73 -2.63
C GLY A 35 -5.45 24.45 -3.48
N GLU A 36 -4.48 24.36 -4.39
CA GLU A 36 -4.29 23.19 -5.28
C GLU A 36 -3.26 22.18 -4.75
N VAL A 37 -2.92 22.24 -3.46
CA VAL A 37 -1.92 21.36 -2.84
C VAL A 37 -2.54 20.61 -1.67
N VAL A 38 -2.21 19.33 -1.53
CA VAL A 38 -2.58 18.49 -0.39
C VAL A 38 -1.34 18.19 0.44
N LEU A 39 -1.41 18.49 1.73
CA LEU A 39 -0.42 18.17 2.74
C LEU A 39 -0.81 16.88 3.46
N SER A 40 0.14 15.96 3.61
CA SER A 40 -0.05 14.71 4.35
C SER A 40 1.15 14.39 5.22
N LEU A 41 0.89 13.84 6.40
CA LEU A 41 1.93 13.26 7.26
C LEU A 41 2.54 12.04 6.59
N VAL A 42 3.86 11.90 6.71
CA VAL A 42 4.60 10.75 6.17
C VAL A 42 5.15 9.89 7.30
N PRO A 43 4.95 8.57 7.26
CA PRO A 43 5.43 7.68 8.31
C PRO A 43 6.93 7.37 8.17
N ASP A 44 7.50 7.54 6.97
CA ASP A 44 8.93 7.39 6.70
C ASP A 44 9.40 8.42 5.66
N HIS A 45 10.45 9.16 6.01
CA HIS A 45 10.97 10.23 5.18
C HIS A 45 11.63 9.73 3.89
N ALA A 46 12.37 8.62 3.96
CA ALA A 46 13.11 8.08 2.81
C ALA A 46 12.15 7.58 1.73
N ARG A 47 11.12 6.83 2.12
CA ARG A 47 10.07 6.32 1.24
C ARG A 47 9.23 7.44 0.66
N ALA A 48 8.87 8.45 1.44
CA ALA A 48 8.13 9.61 0.93
C ALA A 48 8.93 10.43 -0.09
N ALA A 49 10.20 10.72 0.19
CA ALA A 49 11.08 11.45 -0.73
C ALA A 49 11.34 10.64 -2.01
N TRP A 50 11.50 9.32 -1.90
CA TRP A 50 11.65 8.44 -3.07
C TRP A 50 10.39 8.43 -3.92
N SER A 51 9.20 8.27 -3.32
CA SER A 51 7.92 8.28 -4.03
C SER A 51 7.73 9.61 -4.77
N ALA A 52 7.98 10.73 -4.09
CA ALA A 52 7.95 12.05 -4.69
C ALA A 52 8.89 12.14 -5.90
N SER A 53 10.15 11.74 -5.75
CA SER A 53 11.14 11.76 -6.84
C SER A 53 10.72 10.93 -8.06
N VAL A 54 10.12 9.75 -7.86
CA VAL A 54 9.59 8.94 -8.95
C VAL A 54 8.40 9.63 -9.61
N ARG A 55 7.42 10.08 -8.80
CA ARG A 55 6.21 10.77 -9.29
C ARG A 55 6.49 12.12 -9.92
N GLU A 56 7.66 12.71 -9.78
CA GLU A 56 8.03 13.97 -10.45
C GLU A 56 8.06 13.80 -11.97
N SER A 57 8.57 12.67 -12.46
CA SER A 57 8.75 12.41 -13.91
C SER A 57 7.97 11.20 -14.44
N LEU A 58 7.37 10.39 -13.56
CA LEU A 58 6.59 9.22 -13.96
C LEU A 58 5.45 9.61 -14.91
N PHE A 59 5.34 8.87 -16.00
CA PHE A 59 4.21 8.96 -16.92
C PHE A 59 3.66 7.55 -17.11
N VAL A 60 2.34 7.42 -16.93
CA VAL A 60 1.61 6.19 -17.19
C VAL A 60 0.40 6.55 -18.04
N GLU A 61 0.28 5.93 -19.20
CA GLU A 61 -0.82 6.22 -20.12
C GLU A 61 -2.17 5.91 -19.45
N GLY A 62 -3.12 6.84 -19.60
CA GLY A 62 -4.46 6.69 -19.03
C GLY A 62 -4.50 6.75 -17.50
N MET A 63 -3.51 7.39 -16.86
CA MET A 63 -3.51 7.65 -15.41
C MET A 63 -3.20 9.12 -15.09
N ARG A 64 -3.82 9.63 -14.03
CA ARG A 64 -3.44 10.89 -13.39
C ARG A 64 -2.51 10.58 -12.22
N ILE A 65 -1.46 11.36 -12.04
CA ILE A 65 -0.51 11.17 -10.95
C ILE A 65 -0.46 12.48 -10.17
N ALA A 66 -0.72 12.44 -8.87
CA ALA A 66 -0.46 13.57 -8.00
C ALA A 66 1.03 13.90 -8.06
N ARG A 67 1.39 15.09 -8.52
CA ARG A 67 2.79 15.52 -8.64
C ARG A 67 3.29 16.02 -7.30
N PRO A 68 4.54 15.71 -6.92
CA PRO A 68 5.09 16.24 -5.68
C PRO A 68 5.21 17.77 -5.76
N PHE A 69 4.93 18.45 -4.67
CA PHE A 69 5.13 19.88 -4.52
C PHE A 69 6.36 20.11 -3.61
N ARG A 70 7.40 20.71 -4.16
CA ARG A 70 8.65 20.97 -3.42
C ARG A 70 8.48 22.14 -2.47
N ALA A 71 9.11 22.04 -1.31
CA ALA A 71 9.30 23.18 -0.43
C ALA A 71 10.16 24.25 -1.10
N THR A 72 10.09 25.48 -0.59
CA THR A 72 10.89 26.63 -1.04
C THR A 72 12.40 26.38 -0.96
N ASP A 73 12.84 25.47 -0.09
CA ASP A 73 14.22 25.01 0.05
C ASP A 73 14.56 23.76 -0.78
N GLY A 74 13.65 23.32 -1.66
CA GLY A 74 13.81 22.21 -2.58
C GLY A 74 13.50 20.82 -2.01
N ARG A 75 13.23 20.69 -0.70
CA ARG A 75 12.93 19.40 -0.06
C ARG A 75 11.54 18.89 -0.43
N TYR A 76 11.39 17.56 -0.43
CA TYR A 76 10.10 16.89 -0.56
C TYR A 76 9.36 16.68 0.77
N VAL A 77 10.11 16.62 1.87
CA VAL A 77 9.57 16.36 3.20
C VAL A 77 10.08 17.43 4.17
N VAL A 78 9.15 18.09 4.86
CA VAL A 78 9.42 19.12 5.86
C VAL A 78 8.72 18.74 7.15
N SER A 79 9.49 18.52 8.22
CA SER A 79 8.96 18.21 9.56
C SER A 79 7.90 17.08 9.58
N GLY A 80 8.12 16.02 8.80
CA GLY A 80 7.20 14.87 8.71
C GLY A 80 6.00 15.09 7.78
N TRP A 81 5.96 16.18 7.02
CA TRP A 81 4.92 16.47 6.04
C TRP A 81 5.47 16.44 4.62
N ARG A 82 4.69 15.91 3.70
CA ARG A 82 4.89 16.11 2.26
C ARG A 82 3.75 16.94 1.68
N ALA A 83 3.97 17.49 0.50
CA ALA A 83 2.99 18.22 -0.28
C ALA A 83 2.88 17.62 -1.68
N ASP A 84 1.66 17.46 -2.18
CA ASP A 84 1.36 16.92 -3.50
C ASP A 84 0.29 17.78 -4.19
N THR A 85 0.30 17.88 -5.52
CA THR A 85 -0.77 18.56 -6.26
C THR A 85 -2.08 17.83 -6.02
N TYR A 86 -3.13 18.58 -5.71
CA TYR A 86 -4.47 18.05 -5.59
C TYR A 86 -4.92 17.41 -6.91
N ILE A 87 -5.47 16.21 -6.83
CA ILE A 87 -6.18 15.56 -7.92
C ILE A 87 -7.58 15.23 -7.43
N ALA A 88 -8.59 15.53 -8.27
CA ALA A 88 -9.97 15.25 -7.94
C ALA A 88 -10.26 13.74 -7.91
N GLY A 89 -11.20 13.36 -7.06
CA GLY A 89 -11.77 12.01 -7.02
C GLY A 89 -11.90 11.43 -5.62
N THR A 90 -12.48 10.24 -5.56
CA THR A 90 -12.67 9.43 -4.35
C THR A 90 -12.43 7.95 -4.68
N PRO A 91 -12.16 7.10 -3.69
CA PRO A 91 -12.24 5.66 -3.89
C PRO A 91 -13.63 5.26 -4.39
N GLU A 92 -13.71 4.34 -5.35
CA GLU A 92 -14.95 3.80 -5.92
C GLU A 92 -14.81 2.28 -6.09
N PRO A 93 -15.92 1.51 -6.06
CA PRO A 93 -15.89 0.05 -6.22
C PRO A 93 -15.66 -0.39 -7.69
N ARG A 94 -14.65 0.18 -8.34
CA ARG A 94 -14.23 -0.10 -9.73
C ARG A 94 -13.06 -1.08 -9.73
N HIS A 95 -13.28 -2.27 -9.16
CA HIS A 95 -12.22 -3.20 -8.78
C HIS A 95 -11.34 -3.65 -9.94
N ASP A 96 -11.95 -4.03 -11.07
CA ASP A 96 -11.20 -4.42 -12.27
C ASP A 96 -10.33 -3.29 -12.81
N GLU A 97 -10.77 -2.03 -12.70
CA GLU A 97 -9.94 -0.89 -13.10
C GLU A 97 -8.78 -0.63 -12.15
N VAL A 98 -8.92 -0.90 -10.86
CA VAL A 98 -7.81 -0.84 -9.90
C VAL A 98 -6.75 -1.89 -10.26
N VAL A 99 -7.16 -3.09 -10.66
CA VAL A 99 -6.21 -4.14 -11.08
C VAL A 99 -5.55 -3.77 -12.42
N LEU A 100 -6.29 -3.22 -13.38
CA LEU A 100 -5.72 -2.71 -14.63
C LEU A 100 -4.72 -1.57 -14.41
N VAL A 101 -4.99 -0.68 -13.44
CA VAL A 101 -4.05 0.36 -13.00
C VAL A 101 -2.76 -0.25 -12.45
N ALA A 102 -2.85 -1.38 -11.74
CA ALA A 102 -1.68 -2.11 -11.24
C ALA A 102 -0.73 -2.47 -12.40
N ASP A 103 -1.27 -3.13 -13.43
CA ASP A 103 -0.47 -3.62 -14.56
C ASP A 103 0.24 -2.48 -15.28
N ARG A 104 -0.49 -1.40 -15.61
CA ARG A 104 0.09 -0.23 -16.30
C ARG A 104 1.14 0.48 -15.45
N LEU A 105 0.89 0.62 -14.15
CA LEU A 105 1.83 1.24 -13.24
C LEU A 105 3.12 0.41 -13.14
N HIS A 106 3.01 -0.92 -13.04
CA HIS A 106 4.18 -1.78 -12.87
C HIS A 106 4.99 -1.92 -14.16
N GLU A 107 4.34 -1.89 -15.33
CA GLU A 107 5.07 -1.75 -16.60
C GLU A 107 5.94 -0.48 -16.61
N ALA A 108 5.38 0.66 -16.18
CA ALA A 108 6.11 1.93 -16.12
C ALA A 108 7.18 1.99 -15.02
N THR A 109 7.08 1.16 -13.97
CA THR A 109 8.05 1.12 -12.87
C THR A 109 9.07 -0.02 -12.99
N ALA A 110 9.00 -0.84 -14.04
CA ALA A 110 9.83 -2.04 -14.21
C ALA A 110 11.33 -1.77 -14.28
N SER A 111 11.73 -0.61 -14.81
CA SER A 111 13.14 -0.21 -14.91
C SER A 111 13.68 0.48 -13.66
N LEU A 112 12.85 0.72 -12.63
CA LEU A 112 13.31 1.35 -11.40
C LEU A 112 14.19 0.39 -10.60
N GLU A 113 15.31 0.91 -10.11
CA GLU A 113 16.16 0.16 -9.18
C GLU A 113 15.48 -0.07 -7.84
N ARG A 114 15.85 -1.16 -7.16
CA ARG A 114 15.38 -1.45 -5.81
C ARG A 114 15.81 -0.33 -4.85
N PRO A 115 14.87 0.39 -4.21
CA PRO A 115 15.21 1.41 -3.24
C PRO A 115 15.93 0.81 -2.02
N ARG A 116 17.02 1.45 -1.57
CA ARG A 116 17.86 0.92 -0.47
C ARG A 116 17.11 0.71 0.84
N PHE A 117 16.12 1.54 1.16
CA PHE A 117 15.31 1.38 2.37
C PHE A 117 14.48 0.08 2.36
N LEU A 118 14.18 -0.50 1.19
CA LEU A 118 13.50 -1.81 1.11
C LEU A 118 14.42 -3.01 1.47
N LEU A 119 15.70 -2.77 1.73
CA LEU A 119 16.63 -3.80 2.22
C LEU A 119 16.65 -3.84 3.75
N GLN A 120 16.20 -2.77 4.41
CA GLN A 120 16.31 -2.64 5.86
C GLN A 120 15.33 -3.60 6.56
N PRO A 121 15.79 -4.35 7.58
CA PRO A 121 14.90 -5.12 8.44
C PRO A 121 14.07 -4.21 9.34
N PRO A 122 12.92 -4.71 9.85
CA PRO A 122 12.24 -4.08 10.96
C PRO A 122 13.21 -3.87 12.12
N ALA A 123 13.17 -2.70 12.76
CA ALA A 123 14.04 -2.37 13.89
C ALA A 123 13.31 -1.56 14.98
N PRO A 124 13.69 -1.67 16.27
CA PRO A 124 13.10 -0.88 17.33
C PRO A 124 13.65 0.56 17.35
N PRO A 125 12.84 1.57 17.75
CA PRO A 125 11.41 1.47 18.06
C PRO A 125 10.58 1.23 16.78
N HIS A 126 9.69 0.24 16.84
CA HIS A 126 8.90 -0.17 15.68
C HIS A 126 7.85 0.88 15.31
N THR A 127 7.76 1.17 14.02
CA THR A 127 6.77 2.06 13.40
C THR A 127 5.75 1.25 12.60
N ASP A 128 4.71 1.91 12.10
CA ASP A 128 3.76 1.29 11.16
C ASP A 128 4.49 0.73 9.92
N VAL A 129 5.57 1.38 9.46
CA VAL A 129 6.38 0.92 8.31
C VAL A 129 7.10 -0.40 8.59
N ASP A 130 7.56 -0.60 9.82
CA ASP A 130 8.18 -1.85 10.26
C ASP A 130 7.17 -3.01 10.22
N VAL A 131 5.90 -2.76 10.55
CA VAL A 131 4.82 -3.75 10.44
C VAL A 131 4.61 -4.20 9.01
N PHE A 132 4.49 -3.26 8.07
CA PHE A 132 4.33 -3.61 6.64
C PHE A 132 5.57 -4.32 6.07
N THR A 133 6.77 -3.95 6.53
CA THR A 133 8.02 -4.62 6.16
C THR A 133 8.07 -6.05 6.70
N ALA A 134 7.64 -6.26 7.95
CA ALA A 134 7.54 -7.58 8.56
C ALA A 134 6.50 -8.47 7.85
N ALA A 135 5.34 -7.91 7.50
CA ALA A 135 4.29 -8.61 6.78
C ALA A 135 4.72 -9.03 5.36
N ASP A 136 5.39 -8.13 4.64
CA ASP A 136 5.98 -8.42 3.32
C ASP A 136 7.00 -9.56 3.41
N ARG A 137 7.81 -9.60 4.46
CA ARG A 137 8.74 -10.73 4.68
C ARG A 137 8.01 -12.01 5.01
N ALA A 138 7.00 -11.96 5.89
CA ALA A 138 6.26 -13.15 6.31
C ALA A 138 5.59 -13.91 5.15
N ALA A 139 5.12 -13.18 4.13
CA ALA A 139 4.54 -13.77 2.92
C ALA A 139 5.57 -14.54 2.06
N TRP A 140 6.86 -14.18 2.14
CA TRP A 140 7.89 -14.64 1.22
C TRP A 140 8.98 -15.52 1.87
N GLU A 141 9.27 -15.33 3.15
CA GLU A 141 10.26 -16.13 3.88
C GLU A 141 9.75 -17.55 4.19
N GLU A 142 10.67 -18.52 4.29
CA GLU A 142 10.36 -19.93 4.51
C GLU A 142 9.54 -20.16 5.79
N VAL A 143 9.93 -19.53 6.89
CA VAL A 143 9.23 -19.59 8.18
C VAL A 143 8.58 -18.22 8.45
N PRO A 144 7.25 -18.07 8.29
CA PRO A 144 6.59 -16.79 8.47
C PRO A 144 6.86 -16.14 9.84
N LEU A 145 6.98 -14.81 9.83
CA LEU A 145 7.27 -13.96 10.97
C LEU A 145 8.62 -14.21 11.64
N ARG A 146 9.54 -14.95 11.00
CA ARG A 146 10.90 -15.17 11.51
C ARG A 146 11.64 -13.85 11.64
N SER A 147 11.62 -13.03 10.60
CA SER A 147 12.27 -11.72 10.61
C SER A 147 11.67 -10.78 11.66
N ALA A 148 10.35 -10.82 11.84
CA ALA A 148 9.64 -10.01 12.83
C ALA A 148 10.04 -10.38 14.27
N ARG A 149 10.05 -11.70 14.58
CA ARG A 149 10.50 -12.21 15.88
C ARG A 149 11.97 -11.87 16.15
N ALA A 150 12.84 -12.03 15.15
CA ALA A 150 14.25 -11.68 15.26
C ALA A 150 14.48 -10.18 15.52
N ALA A 151 13.58 -9.32 15.03
CA ALA A 151 13.58 -7.88 15.28
C ALA A 151 12.98 -7.48 16.64
N GLY A 152 12.48 -8.43 17.44
CA GLY A 152 11.85 -8.15 18.73
C GLY A 152 10.40 -7.68 18.66
N MET A 153 9.72 -7.86 17.52
CA MET A 153 8.29 -7.53 17.40
C MET A 153 7.46 -8.49 18.25
N ALA A 154 6.54 -7.94 19.03
CA ALA A 154 5.67 -8.72 19.90
C ALA A 154 4.76 -9.66 19.09
N GLU A 155 4.50 -10.86 19.63
CA GLU A 155 3.48 -11.73 19.07
C GLU A 155 2.08 -11.20 19.43
N PRO A 156 1.10 -11.32 18.52
CA PRO A 156 -0.27 -10.91 18.81
C PRO A 156 -0.86 -11.76 19.93
N THR A 157 -1.48 -11.08 20.90
CA THR A 157 -2.19 -11.72 22.01
C THR A 157 -3.70 -11.66 21.86
N ALA A 158 -4.21 -10.74 21.04
CA ALA A 158 -5.63 -10.64 20.75
C ALA A 158 -6.12 -11.89 19.98
N PRO A 159 -7.31 -12.43 20.29
CA PRO A 159 -7.79 -13.68 19.67
C PRO A 159 -7.81 -13.67 18.14
N ASP A 160 -8.21 -12.55 17.54
CA ASP A 160 -8.24 -12.35 16.09
C ASP A 160 -6.83 -12.29 15.49
N GLY A 161 -5.88 -11.63 16.17
CA GLY A 161 -4.48 -11.62 15.75
C GLY A 161 -3.83 -13.01 15.81
N VAL A 162 -4.09 -13.79 16.87
CA VAL A 162 -3.64 -15.20 16.97
C VAL A 162 -4.22 -16.03 15.82
N GLN A 163 -5.52 -15.87 15.54
CA GLN A 163 -6.17 -16.57 14.45
C GLN A 163 -5.58 -16.24 13.07
N SER A 164 -5.24 -14.97 12.83
CA SER A 164 -4.53 -14.53 11.62
C SER A 164 -3.16 -15.19 11.48
N VAL A 165 -2.40 -15.33 12.57
CA VAL A 165 -1.11 -16.04 12.57
C VAL A 165 -1.28 -17.52 12.24
N ASP A 166 -2.33 -18.17 12.75
CA ASP A 166 -2.59 -19.59 12.47
C ASP A 166 -3.00 -19.83 11.01
N MET A 167 -3.83 -18.95 10.45
CA MET A 167 -4.15 -18.97 9.02
C MET A 167 -2.90 -18.72 8.17
N LEU A 168 -2.08 -17.73 8.54
CA LEU A 168 -0.80 -17.44 7.87
C LEU A 168 0.12 -18.66 7.85
N LYS A 169 0.29 -19.36 8.99
CA LYS A 169 1.08 -20.59 9.09
C LYS A 169 0.50 -21.73 8.26
N THR A 170 -0.83 -21.80 8.13
CA THR A 170 -1.49 -22.81 7.29
C THR A 170 -1.23 -22.54 5.80
N LEU A 171 -1.43 -21.30 5.34
CA LEU A 171 -1.15 -20.90 3.96
C LEU A 171 0.33 -21.06 3.60
N ALA A 172 1.23 -20.82 4.56
CA ALA A 172 2.66 -20.99 4.35
C ALA A 172 3.07 -22.39 3.88
N LYS A 173 2.31 -23.42 4.27
CA LYS A 173 2.53 -24.83 3.87
C LYS A 173 2.11 -25.12 2.43
N LEU A 174 1.30 -24.25 1.82
CA LEU A 174 0.80 -24.39 0.45
C LEU A 174 1.66 -23.63 -0.57
N ARG A 175 2.71 -22.94 -0.09
CA ARG A 175 3.61 -22.20 -0.97
C ARG A 175 4.42 -23.14 -1.84
N LYS A 176 4.54 -22.75 -3.10
CA LYS A 176 5.45 -23.33 -4.08
C LYS A 176 6.51 -22.29 -4.44
N PRO A 177 7.69 -22.71 -4.93
CA PRO A 177 8.64 -21.81 -5.56
C PRO A 177 7.96 -20.98 -6.66
N VAL A 178 8.39 -19.73 -6.80
CA VAL A 178 7.93 -18.79 -7.83
C VAL A 178 9.14 -18.36 -8.63
N ASP A 179 9.05 -18.40 -9.96
CA ASP A 179 10.11 -18.04 -10.90
C ASP A 179 9.71 -16.79 -11.70
N LEU A 180 9.44 -15.70 -10.97
CA LEU A 180 9.13 -14.40 -11.55
C LEU A 180 10.14 -13.35 -11.06
N PRO A 181 10.60 -12.45 -11.96
CA PRO A 181 11.49 -11.38 -11.57
C PRO A 181 10.81 -10.41 -10.61
N SER A 182 11.54 -9.98 -9.59
CA SER A 182 11.08 -8.90 -8.71
C SER A 182 11.45 -7.54 -9.30
N GLN A 183 10.54 -6.58 -9.15
CA GLN A 183 10.70 -5.20 -9.57
C GLN A 183 10.06 -4.26 -8.53
N VAL A 184 10.11 -2.94 -8.75
CA VAL A 184 9.31 -2.00 -7.96
C VAL A 184 7.84 -2.19 -8.30
N VAL A 185 7.03 -2.46 -7.28
CA VAL A 185 5.56 -2.59 -7.41
C VAL A 185 4.84 -1.77 -6.35
N HIS A 186 3.57 -1.43 -6.59
CA HIS A 186 2.73 -0.66 -5.67
C HIS A 186 1.88 -1.56 -4.78
N GLY A 187 2.08 -1.55 -3.46
CA GLY A 187 1.40 -2.47 -2.54
C GLY A 187 0.12 -1.96 -1.86
N ASP A 188 -0.38 -0.78 -2.23
CA ASP A 188 -1.60 -0.22 -1.61
C ASP A 188 -2.53 0.51 -2.61
N LEU A 189 -2.84 -0.14 -3.73
CA LEU A 189 -3.63 0.50 -4.80
C LEU A 189 -5.05 0.87 -4.34
N PHE A 190 -5.67 0.04 -3.50
CA PHE A 190 -7.01 0.30 -2.99
C PHE A 190 -7.09 1.57 -2.12
N GLY A 191 -6.00 1.90 -1.42
CA GLY A 191 -5.90 3.10 -0.58
C GLY A 191 -5.44 4.37 -1.31
N THR A 192 -4.97 4.26 -2.56
CA THR A 192 -4.28 5.36 -3.26
C THR A 192 -4.89 5.72 -4.61
N VAL A 193 -5.76 4.87 -5.17
CA VAL A 193 -6.46 5.13 -6.43
C VAL A 193 -7.75 5.91 -6.19
N LEU A 194 -7.92 6.99 -6.95
CA LEU A 194 -9.08 7.88 -6.94
C LEU A 194 -9.75 7.93 -8.31
N PHE A 195 -11.07 7.86 -8.30
CA PHE A 195 -11.91 7.99 -9.49
C PHE A 195 -12.68 9.31 -9.47
N ALA A 196 -12.83 9.92 -10.64
CA ALA A 196 -13.51 11.21 -10.80
C ALA A 196 -14.40 11.15 -12.05
N GLY A 197 -15.56 10.50 -11.92
CA GLY A 197 -16.46 10.26 -13.04
C GLY A 197 -15.79 9.49 -14.17
N ALA A 198 -15.83 10.06 -15.39
CA ALA A 198 -15.24 9.47 -16.59
C ALA A 198 -13.74 9.80 -16.79
N ALA A 199 -13.12 10.56 -15.87
CA ALA A 199 -11.69 10.83 -15.96
C ALA A 199 -10.87 9.56 -15.73
N ALA A 200 -9.64 9.55 -16.27
CA ALA A 200 -8.65 8.52 -15.98
C ALA A 200 -8.48 8.30 -14.45
N PRO A 201 -8.23 7.07 -13.97
CA PRO A 201 -7.90 6.82 -12.57
C PRO A 201 -6.70 7.65 -12.12
N GLY A 202 -6.77 8.18 -10.90
CA GLY A 202 -5.73 9.00 -10.31
C GLY A 202 -5.00 8.26 -9.20
N ILE A 203 -3.69 8.38 -9.11
CA ILE A 203 -2.92 7.84 -7.98
C ILE A 203 -2.32 8.98 -7.16
N THR A 204 -2.48 8.90 -5.83
CA THR A 204 -2.00 9.92 -4.89
C THR A 204 -0.57 9.69 -4.41
N ASP A 205 -0.09 8.45 -4.45
CA ASP A 205 1.23 8.07 -3.93
C ASP A 205 1.79 6.81 -4.60
N ILE A 206 3.06 6.50 -4.35
CA ILE A 206 3.63 5.18 -4.62
C ILE A 206 4.07 4.54 -3.30
N VAL A 207 3.48 3.40 -2.97
CA VAL A 207 3.86 2.56 -1.82
C VAL A 207 4.72 1.39 -2.31
N PRO A 208 6.05 1.56 -2.44
CA PRO A 208 6.90 0.59 -3.12
C PRO A 208 7.09 -0.72 -2.36
N TYR A 209 7.14 -1.83 -3.10
CA TYR A 209 7.67 -3.12 -2.67
C TYR A 209 8.59 -3.67 -3.76
N TRP A 210 9.43 -4.65 -3.42
CA TRP A 210 10.31 -5.31 -4.37
C TRP A 210 9.84 -6.74 -4.62
N ARG A 211 8.88 -6.94 -5.53
CA ARG A 211 8.18 -8.21 -5.75
C ARG A 211 7.78 -8.37 -7.22
N PRO A 212 7.34 -9.56 -7.66
CA PRO A 212 6.73 -9.73 -8.98
C PRO A 212 5.52 -8.81 -9.16
N ALA A 213 5.35 -8.20 -10.34
CA ALA A 213 4.21 -7.32 -10.64
C ALA A 213 2.83 -7.97 -10.36
N PRO A 214 2.59 -9.24 -10.75
CA PRO A 214 1.33 -9.91 -10.46
C PRO A 214 0.99 -10.03 -8.96
N TRP A 215 1.99 -9.96 -8.06
CA TRP A 215 1.72 -9.94 -6.62
C TRP A 215 0.98 -8.67 -6.18
N ALA A 216 1.31 -7.52 -6.75
CA ALA A 216 0.65 -6.27 -6.39
C ALA A 216 -0.79 -6.19 -6.95
N ALA A 217 -1.04 -6.74 -8.13
CA ALA A 217 -2.39 -7.00 -8.62
C ALA A 217 -3.18 -7.92 -7.66
N ALA A 218 -2.55 -9.01 -7.18
CA ALA A 218 -3.16 -9.90 -6.20
C ALA A 218 -3.46 -9.21 -4.87
N VAL A 219 -2.62 -8.29 -4.39
CA VAL A 219 -2.92 -7.48 -3.20
C VAL A 219 -4.19 -6.65 -3.41
N ALA A 220 -4.33 -5.99 -4.57
CA ALA A 220 -5.55 -5.23 -4.88
C ALA A 220 -6.81 -6.11 -4.90
N VAL A 221 -6.73 -7.33 -5.46
CA VAL A 221 -7.84 -8.29 -5.45
C VAL A 221 -8.17 -8.76 -4.04
N VAL A 222 -7.17 -9.09 -3.22
CA VAL A 222 -7.37 -9.47 -1.81
C VAL A 222 -8.07 -8.36 -1.03
N ASP A 223 -7.66 -7.10 -1.21
CA ASP A 223 -8.27 -5.96 -0.54
C ASP A 223 -9.72 -5.75 -0.97
N ALA A 224 -9.97 -5.86 -2.28
CA ALA A 224 -11.30 -5.72 -2.85
C ALA A 224 -12.27 -6.79 -2.31
N LEU A 225 -11.83 -8.04 -2.18
CA LEU A 225 -12.62 -9.15 -1.62
C LEU A 225 -12.83 -9.04 -0.10
N ALA A 226 -11.78 -8.67 0.61
CA ALA A 226 -11.81 -8.62 2.07
C ALA A 226 -12.65 -7.44 2.57
N TRP A 227 -12.48 -6.27 1.94
CA TRP A 227 -13.00 -5.00 2.45
C TRP A 227 -13.68 -4.13 1.40
N GLY A 228 -13.45 -4.37 0.11
CA GLY A 228 -13.99 -3.56 -0.99
C GLY A 228 -15.36 -3.97 -1.52
N GLY A 229 -15.92 -5.10 -1.07
CA GLY A 229 -17.23 -5.59 -1.51
C GLY A 229 -17.21 -6.33 -2.85
N ALA A 230 -16.03 -6.69 -3.36
CA ALA A 230 -15.91 -7.45 -4.60
C ALA A 230 -16.47 -8.86 -4.47
N ASP A 231 -17.05 -9.37 -5.56
CA ASP A 231 -17.35 -10.79 -5.72
C ASP A 231 -16.07 -11.62 -5.94
N THR A 232 -16.20 -12.93 -5.72
CA THR A 232 -15.10 -13.89 -5.83
C THR A 232 -14.74 -14.21 -7.28
N GLU A 233 -15.61 -13.87 -8.24
CA GLU A 233 -15.32 -14.02 -9.67
C GLU A 233 -14.18 -13.10 -10.12
N LEU A 234 -13.90 -12.02 -9.36
CA LEU A 234 -12.72 -11.17 -9.58
C LEU A 234 -11.40 -11.98 -9.58
N ILE A 235 -11.31 -13.07 -8.80
CA ILE A 235 -10.15 -13.95 -8.82
C ILE A 235 -10.00 -14.64 -10.19
N GLN A 236 -11.12 -15.09 -10.76
CA GLN A 236 -11.16 -15.81 -12.03
C GLN A 236 -10.97 -14.87 -13.22
N ARG A 237 -11.51 -13.64 -13.17
CA ARG A 237 -11.32 -12.64 -14.24
C ARG A 237 -9.85 -12.31 -14.50
N TRP A 238 -9.02 -12.41 -13.46
CA TRP A 238 -7.59 -12.12 -13.52
C TRP A 238 -6.71 -13.39 -13.44
N SER A 239 -7.26 -14.57 -13.73
CA SER A 239 -6.53 -15.84 -13.60
C SER A 239 -5.37 -16.03 -14.59
N ASP A 240 -5.37 -15.26 -15.68
CA ASP A 240 -4.32 -15.31 -16.71
C ASP A 240 -3.01 -14.63 -16.27
N GLN A 241 -3.00 -13.98 -15.11
CA GLN A 241 -1.79 -13.41 -14.53
C GLN A 241 -0.73 -14.51 -14.23
N PRO A 242 0.56 -14.24 -14.45
CA PRO A 242 1.62 -15.22 -14.21
C PRO A 242 1.64 -15.70 -12.75
N GLU A 243 1.68 -17.03 -12.58
CA GLU A 243 1.70 -17.70 -11.27
C GLU A 243 0.61 -17.23 -10.30
N TRP A 244 -0.55 -16.84 -10.83
CA TRP A 244 -1.63 -16.19 -10.09
C TRP A 244 -2.03 -16.86 -8.76
N PRO A 245 -2.20 -18.21 -8.68
CA PRO A 245 -2.49 -18.86 -7.41
C PRO A 245 -1.47 -18.58 -6.30
N GLN A 246 -0.17 -18.56 -6.63
CA GLN A 246 0.89 -18.25 -5.67
C GLN A 246 0.95 -16.75 -5.35
N MET A 247 0.55 -15.88 -6.28
CA MET A 247 0.46 -14.43 -6.03
C MET A 247 -0.68 -14.13 -5.05
N MET A 248 -1.86 -14.70 -5.28
CA MET A 248 -3.02 -14.63 -4.38
C MET A 248 -2.71 -15.19 -2.99
N LEU A 249 -2.02 -16.33 -2.92
CA LEU A 249 -1.54 -16.92 -1.66
C LEU A 249 -0.67 -15.94 -0.88
N ARG A 250 0.35 -15.35 -1.52
CA ARG A 250 1.31 -14.45 -0.88
C ARG A 250 0.70 -13.10 -0.52
N ALA A 251 -0.20 -12.56 -1.34
CA ALA A 251 -0.97 -11.37 -1.03
C ALA A 251 -1.87 -11.56 0.20
N THR A 252 -2.52 -12.73 0.30
CA THR A 252 -3.36 -13.08 1.45
C THR A 252 -2.52 -13.24 2.72
N MET A 253 -1.38 -13.93 2.63
CA MET A 253 -0.41 -14.03 3.73
C MET A 253 0.09 -12.66 4.19
N PHE A 254 0.37 -11.74 3.25
CA PHE A 254 0.77 -10.38 3.56
C PHE A 254 -0.31 -9.66 4.38
N ARG A 255 -1.58 -9.67 3.93
CA ARG A 255 -2.67 -9.00 4.66
C ARG A 255 -3.02 -9.66 6.00
N LEU A 256 -2.90 -10.98 6.13
CA LEU A 256 -3.00 -11.67 7.43
C LEU A 256 -1.90 -11.24 8.41
N ALA A 257 -0.66 -11.11 7.91
CA ALA A 257 0.45 -10.64 8.74
C ALA A 257 0.29 -9.17 9.13
N VAL A 258 -0.20 -8.30 8.22
CA VAL A 258 -0.58 -6.92 8.57
C VAL A 258 -1.67 -6.92 9.63
N HIS A 259 -2.75 -7.69 9.45
CA HIS A 259 -3.84 -7.78 10.44
C HIS A 259 -3.32 -8.18 11.81
N ALA A 260 -2.48 -9.23 11.87
CA ALA A 260 -1.91 -9.74 13.10
C ALA A 260 -0.98 -8.74 13.82
N LEU A 261 -0.15 -7.99 13.08
CA LEU A 261 0.92 -7.18 13.66
C LEU A 261 0.54 -5.71 13.86
N HIS A 262 -0.40 -5.18 13.08
CA HIS A 262 -0.64 -3.74 13.04
C HIS A 262 -1.51 -3.29 14.22
N PRO A 263 -1.08 -2.29 15.03
CA PRO A 263 -1.76 -1.92 16.28
C PRO A 263 -3.15 -1.31 16.06
N ARG A 264 -3.45 -0.86 14.84
CA ARG A 264 -4.76 -0.32 14.46
C ARG A 264 -5.69 -1.36 13.81
N SER A 265 -5.25 -2.60 13.65
CA SER A 265 -6.12 -3.68 13.16
C SER A 265 -7.26 -3.91 14.14
N THR A 266 -8.43 -4.24 13.61
CA THR A 266 -9.62 -4.54 14.41
C THR A 266 -10.13 -5.93 14.09
N SER A 267 -10.89 -6.51 15.02
CA SER A 267 -11.55 -7.80 14.83
C SER A 267 -12.52 -7.79 13.64
N GLY A 268 -13.11 -6.64 13.32
CA GLY A 268 -13.99 -6.46 12.16
C GLY A 268 -13.30 -6.59 10.80
N ALA A 269 -11.96 -6.47 10.74
CA ALA A 269 -11.21 -6.65 9.49
C ALA A 269 -10.96 -8.12 9.14
N LEU A 270 -10.99 -9.04 10.11
CA LEU A 270 -10.64 -10.44 9.92
C LEU A 270 -11.67 -11.26 9.10
N PRO A 271 -13.00 -11.09 9.26
CA PRO A 271 -13.98 -11.87 8.51
C PRO A 271 -13.82 -11.78 7.00
N GLY A 272 -13.41 -10.61 6.50
CA GLY A 272 -13.07 -10.42 5.09
C GLY A 272 -11.92 -11.31 4.64
N LEU A 273 -10.81 -11.29 5.39
CA LEU A 273 -9.63 -12.11 5.11
C LEU A 273 -9.91 -13.60 5.23
N GLN A 274 -10.75 -14.03 6.18
CA GLN A 274 -11.17 -15.43 6.32
C GLN A 274 -11.85 -15.96 5.06
N ARG A 275 -12.78 -15.19 4.47
CA ARG A 275 -13.41 -15.56 3.19
C ARG A 275 -12.37 -15.68 2.07
N VAL A 276 -11.43 -14.74 1.99
CA VAL A 276 -10.34 -14.81 0.99
C VAL A 276 -9.50 -16.08 1.18
N VAL A 277 -9.16 -16.43 2.42
CA VAL A 277 -8.41 -17.67 2.76
C VAL A 277 -9.14 -18.91 2.25
N GLU A 278 -10.46 -19.00 2.40
CA GLU A 278 -11.25 -20.15 1.90
C GLU A 278 -11.11 -20.33 0.39
N HIS A 279 -11.16 -19.25 -0.39
CA HIS A 279 -10.98 -19.32 -1.84
C HIS A 279 -9.54 -19.60 -2.25
N VAL A 280 -8.58 -18.90 -1.65
CA VAL A 280 -7.17 -19.00 -2.01
C VAL A 280 -6.60 -20.39 -1.74
N ARG A 281 -7.06 -21.08 -0.69
CA ARG A 281 -6.67 -22.47 -0.41
C ARG A 281 -7.11 -23.46 -1.48
N LEU A 282 -8.13 -23.14 -2.26
CA LEU A 282 -8.62 -23.98 -3.36
C LEU A 282 -7.88 -23.73 -4.67
N LEU A 283 -7.11 -22.64 -4.78
CA LEU A 283 -6.35 -22.29 -5.98
C LEU A 283 -5.00 -23.01 -6.10
N VAL A 284 -4.42 -23.46 -4.97
CA VAL A 284 -3.00 -23.84 -4.84
C VAL A 284 -2.74 -25.33 -4.68
#